data_AF-A0A7X5VNA5-F1
#
_entry.id   AF-A0A7X5VNA5-F1
#
_cell.length_a   1.000
_cell.length_b   1.000
_cell.length_c   1.000
_cell.angle_alpha   90.00
_cell.angle_beta   90.00
_cell.angle_gamma   90.00
#
_symmetry.space_group_name_H-M   'P 1'
#
loop_
_entity.id
_entity.type
_entity.pdbx_description
1 polymer ?
#
loop_
_entity_poly.entity_id
_entity_poly.type
_entity_poly.pdbx_seq_one_letter_code
_entity_poly.pdbx_strand_id
1 'polypeptide(L)' 'ATADGEYTFQLDDNGERVALIDNLMAVQDEVFFDDAGQWPVTPDGLGPSLEVIVPTLDNS' A
#
# COMPACT_ATOMS: atom_id res chain seq x y z
N ALA A 1 -17.46 2.09 24.44
CA ALA A 1 -17.27 0.92 23.59
C ALA A 1 -15.95 1.13 22.89
N THR A 2 -14.90 0.43 23.31
CA THR A 2 -13.58 0.52 22.70
C THR A 2 -13.64 -0.36 21.45
N ALA A 3 -13.32 0.18 20.29
CA ALA A 3 -13.23 -0.62 19.08
C ALA A 3 -12.11 -1.65 19.29
N ASP A 4 -12.44 -2.94 19.23
CA ASP A 4 -11.45 -4.01 19.23
C ASP A 4 -10.67 -3.95 17.90
N GLY A 5 -9.52 -3.26 17.93
CA GLY A 5 -8.61 -3.16 16.78
C GLY A 5 -8.57 -1.78 16.14
N GLU A 6 -7.94 -0.82 16.78
CA GLU A 6 -7.42 0.36 16.08
C GLU A 6 -6.21 -0.09 15.26
N TYR A 7 -6.41 -0.31 13.97
CA TYR A 7 -5.30 -0.41 13.03
C TYR A 7 -4.64 0.96 12.99
N THR A 8 -3.41 1.11 13.47
CA THR A 8 -2.78 2.42 13.69
C THR A 8 -2.33 3.11 12.39
N PHE A 9 -2.58 2.49 11.22
CA PHE A 9 -2.38 3.09 9.89
C PHE A 9 -0.98 3.70 9.66
N GLN A 10 0.07 3.07 10.18
CA GLN A 10 1.44 3.44 9.84
C GLN A 10 2.01 2.32 8.97
N LEU A 11 2.31 2.67 7.72
CA LEU A 11 3.10 1.83 6.84
C LEU A 11 4.58 2.18 7.06
N ASP A 12 5.48 1.20 7.01
CA ASP A 12 6.92 1.45 7.03
C ASP A 12 7.35 2.07 5.70
N ASP A 13 7.88 3.27 5.82
CA ASP A 13 8.41 4.14 4.77
C ASP A 13 9.64 3.54 4.05
N ASN A 14 10.26 2.48 4.57
CA ASN A 14 11.47 1.85 4.02
C ASN A 14 11.26 0.47 3.35
N GLY A 15 10.11 0.20 2.74
CA GLY A 15 9.91 -1.00 1.92
C GLY A 15 8.90 -2.02 2.47
N GLU A 16 7.84 -1.60 3.16
CA GLU A 16 6.82 -2.53 3.67
C GLU A 16 6.12 -3.28 2.53
N ARG A 17 5.94 -4.59 2.69
CA ARG A 17 5.10 -5.37 1.79
C ARG A 17 3.62 -5.24 2.16
N VAL A 18 2.85 -4.57 1.32
CA VAL A 18 1.39 -4.51 1.39
C VAL A 18 0.81 -5.52 0.38
N ALA A 19 -0.05 -6.43 0.82
CA ALA A 19 -0.61 -7.47 -0.04
C ALA A 19 -2.13 -7.61 0.08
N LEU A 20 -2.78 -7.76 -1.07
CA LEU A 20 -4.18 -8.15 -1.16
C LEU A 20 -4.26 -9.68 -1.20
N ILE A 21 -4.93 -10.25 -0.20
CA ILE A 21 -5.13 -11.70 -0.08
C ILE A 21 -6.60 -12.08 -0.20
N ASP A 22 -6.89 -13.23 -0.80
CA ASP A 22 -8.24 -13.78 -0.85
C ASP A 22 -8.59 -14.58 0.43
N ASN A 23 -9.81 -15.13 0.48
CA ASN A 23 -10.27 -15.93 1.62
C ASN A 23 -9.58 -17.29 1.77
N LEU A 24 -8.78 -17.71 0.78
CA LEU A 24 -7.93 -18.91 0.81
C LEU A 24 -6.48 -18.56 1.17
N MET A 25 -6.20 -17.30 1.54
CA MET A 25 -4.87 -16.75 1.80
C MET A 25 -3.93 -16.74 0.58
N ALA A 26 -4.48 -16.76 -0.63
CA ALA A 26 -3.68 -16.57 -1.84
C ALA A 26 -3.46 -15.07 -2.10
N VAL A 27 -2.22 -14.70 -2.43
CA VAL A 27 -1.85 -13.34 -2.82
C VAL A 27 -2.41 -13.07 -4.21
N GLN A 28 -3.30 -12.08 -4.29
CA GLN A 28 -3.87 -11.61 -5.55
C GLN A 28 -3.03 -10.49 -6.14
N ASP A 29 -2.47 -9.64 -5.29
CA ASP A 29 -1.59 -8.53 -5.66
C ASP A 29 -0.72 -8.13 -4.45
N GLU A 30 0.45 -7.56 -4.69
CA GLU A 30 1.35 -7.04 -3.67
C GLU A 30 2.13 -5.83 -4.16
N VAL A 31 2.43 -4.90 -3.26
CA VAL A 31 3.32 -3.76 -3.48
C VAL A 31 4.36 -3.70 -2.37
N PHE A 32 5.60 -3.40 -2.72
CA PHE A 32 6.62 -2.97 -1.74
C PHE A 32 6.55 -1.45 -1.65
N PHE A 33 5.90 -0.96 -0.59
CA PHE A 33 5.72 0.46 -0.32
C PHE A 33 7.03 1.06 0.19
N ASP A 34 7.54 2.06 -0.53
CA ASP A 34 8.71 2.87 -0.18
C ASP A 34 8.35 4.34 -0.44
N ASP A 35 8.75 5.23 0.46
CA ASP A 35 8.53 6.67 0.31
C ASP A 35 9.53 7.35 -0.65
N ALA A 36 10.51 6.57 -1.12
CA ALA A 36 11.49 6.93 -2.15
C ALA A 36 11.32 6.09 -3.44
N GLY A 37 11.90 6.57 -4.54
CA GLY A 37 11.99 5.81 -5.80
C GLY A 37 11.10 6.34 -6.93
N GLN A 38 10.49 5.42 -7.69
CA GLN A 38 9.80 5.72 -8.95
C GLN A 38 8.42 6.37 -8.77
N TRP A 39 7.87 6.25 -7.57
CA TRP A 39 6.56 6.79 -7.23
C TRP A 39 6.60 8.32 -7.25
N PRO A 40 5.54 8.98 -7.76
CA PRO A 40 5.43 10.43 -7.65
C PRO A 40 5.49 10.84 -6.17
N VAL A 41 6.20 11.92 -5.86
CA VAL A 41 6.32 12.46 -4.48
C VAL A 41 5.08 13.24 -4.03
N THR A 42 4.21 13.63 -4.97
CA THR A 42 3.03 14.44 -4.63
C THR A 42 2.03 13.80 -3.64
N PRO A 43 1.83 12.47 -3.59
CA PRO A 43 1.00 11.83 -2.57
C PRO A 43 1.55 11.94 -1.14
N ASP A 44 2.82 12.33 -0.96
CA ASP A 44 3.43 12.59 0.35
C ASP A 44 2.94 13.94 0.92
N GLY A 45 1.70 13.94 1.42
CA GLY A 45 1.14 15.07 2.15
C GLY A 45 0.60 16.24 1.31
N LEU A 46 0.70 16.21 -0.01
CA LEU A 46 0.16 17.28 -0.89
C LEU A 46 -1.25 16.99 -1.45
N GLY A 47 -1.88 15.88 -1.04
CA GLY A 47 -3.31 15.63 -1.26
C GLY A 47 -3.76 14.61 -2.31
N PRO A 48 -2.99 14.19 -3.34
CA PRO A 48 -3.41 13.12 -4.23
C PRO A 48 -3.19 11.73 -3.60
N SER A 49 -4.04 10.76 -3.93
CA SER A 49 -3.85 9.34 -3.58
C SER A 49 -3.06 8.61 -4.67
N LEU A 50 -2.30 7.57 -4.29
CA LEU A 50 -1.77 6.59 -5.24
C LEU A 50 -2.88 5.62 -5.66
N GLU A 51 -2.96 5.34 -6.97
CA GLU A 51 -3.90 4.36 -7.53
C GLU A 51 -3.19 3.44 -8.52
N VAL A 52 -3.59 2.16 -8.51
CA VAL A 52 -3.16 1.20 -9.55
C VAL A 52 -3.98 1.48 -10.81
N ILE A 53 -3.35 2.10 -11.80
CA ILE A 53 -4.01 2.46 -13.06
C ILE A 53 -4.17 1.23 -13.97
N VAL A 54 -3.25 0.26 -13.89
CA VAL A 54 -3.25 -0.95 -14.73
C VAL A 54 -3.03 -2.19 -13.85
N PRO A 55 -4.06 -3.06 -13.67
CA PRO A 55 -3.99 -4.20 -12.74
C PRO A 55 -2.99 -5.30 -13.11
N THR A 56 -2.47 -5.28 -14.33
CA THR A 56 -1.54 -6.30 -14.85
C THR A 56 -0.09 -5.84 -14.85
N LEU A 57 0.16 -4.59 -14.49
CA LEU A 57 1.51 -4.04 -14.39
C LEU A 57 2.02 -4.25 -12.96
N ASP A 58 3.27 -4.68 -12.87
CA ASP A 58 3.98 -4.73 -11.60
C ASP A 58 4.16 -3.29 -11.07
N ASN A 59 3.95 -3.12 -9.78
CA ASN A 59 3.97 -1.83 -9.09
C ASN A 59 5.37 -1.54 -8.50
N SER A 60 6.43 -1.91 -9.23
CA SER A 60 7.83 -1.88 -8.78
C SER A 60 8.73 -0.86 -9.48
#